data_AF-A0A255T790-F1
#
_entry.id   AF-A0A255T790-F1
#
_cell.length_a   1.000
_cell.length_b   1.000
_cell.length_c   1.000
_cell.angle_alpha   90.00
_cell.angle_beta   90.00
_cell.angle_gamma   90.00
#
_symmetry.space_group_name_H-M   'P 1'
#
loop_
_entity.id
_entity.type
_entity.pdbx_description
1 polymer ?
#
loop_
_entity_poly.entity_id
_entity_poly.type
_entity_poly.pdbx_seq_one_letter_code
_entity_poly.pdbx_strand_id
1 'polypeptide(L)' 'MSKKGKTSIGDIEANMALAVAGVMNDDQAHPGRPLRELLRKLRDTNVLPQNVKQLYGSWTINHSKTIAKVLQILQF' A
#
# COMPACT_ATOMS: atom_id res chain seq x y z
N MET A 1 13.85 -5.32 14.40
CA MET A 1 13.17 -4.24 15.16
C MET A 1 11.72 -4.15 14.71
N SER A 2 10.80 -4.78 15.45
CA SER A 2 9.37 -4.74 15.12
C SER A 2 8.83 -3.34 15.35
N LYS A 3 8.45 -2.64 14.27
CA LYS A 3 7.69 -1.37 14.29
C LYS A 3 6.26 -1.62 14.83
N LYS A 4 6.12 -2.06 16.08
CA LYS A 4 4.83 -2.14 16.78
C LYS A 4 4.33 -0.71 16.99
N GLY A 5 3.43 -0.24 16.12
CA GLY A 5 2.70 1.02 16.33
C GLY A 5 2.41 1.86 15.09
N LYS A 6 3.07 1.63 13.94
CA LYS A 6 2.72 2.36 12.70
C LYS A 6 1.40 1.84 12.13
N THR A 7 0.36 2.67 12.16
CA THR A 7 -0.96 2.38 11.56
C THR A 7 -0.98 2.58 10.05
N SER A 8 0.04 3.26 9.51
CA SER A 8 0.25 3.48 8.09
C SER A 8 1.73 3.35 7.72
N ILE A 9 1.97 2.91 6.49
CA ILE A 9 3.31 2.85 5.88
C ILE A 9 3.32 3.67 4.59
N GLY A 10 4.47 4.27 4.28
CA GLY A 10 4.68 4.99 3.02
C GLY A 10 4.90 4.04 1.84
N ASP A 11 4.85 4.58 0.62
CA ASP A 11 5.15 3.86 -0.62
C ASP A 11 6.49 3.13 -0.59
N ILE A 12 7.58 3.78 -0.16
CA ILE A 12 8.91 3.15 -0.14
C ILE A 12 8.94 1.96 0.83
N GLU A 13 8.42 2.14 2.05
CA GLU A 13 8.39 1.05 3.06
C GLU A 13 7.53 -0.12 2.59
N ALA A 14 6.39 0.16 1.95
CA ALA A 14 5.50 -0.85 1.40
C ALA A 14 6.11 -1.59 0.22
N ASN A 15 6.78 -0.86 -0.68
CA ASN A 15 7.42 -1.43 -1.85
C ASN A 15 8.55 -2.39 -1.45
N MET A 16 9.36 -1.99 -0.47
CA MET A 16 10.38 -2.87 0.10
C MET A 16 9.77 -4.11 0.76
N ALA A 17 8.65 -3.97 1.49
CA ALA A 17 7.95 -5.11 2.08
C ALA A 17 7.39 -6.08 1.02
N LEU A 18 6.88 -5.55 -0.09
CA LEU A 18 6.40 -6.34 -1.24
C LEU A 18 7.54 -7.05 -1.96
N ALA A 19 8.72 -6.42 -2.06
CA ALA A 19 9.93 -7.03 -2.60
C ALA A 19 10.43 -8.18 -1.73
N VAL A 20 10.47 -7.99 -0.41
CA VAL A 20 10.81 -9.06 0.55
C VAL A 20 9.82 -10.23 0.45
N ALA A 21 8.54 -9.94 0.22
CA ALA A 21 7.50 -10.96 0.05
C ALA A 21 7.50 -11.62 -1.35
N GLY A 22 8.37 -11.19 -2.28
CA GLY A 22 8.43 -11.70 -3.65
C GLY A 22 7.21 -11.31 -4.51
N VAL A 23 6.41 -10.33 -4.09
CA VAL A 23 5.21 -9.87 -4.81
C VAL A 23 5.57 -8.92 -5.94
N MET A 24 6.61 -8.09 -5.76
CA MET A 24 7.02 -7.10 -6.74
C MET A 24 8.50 -6.74 -6.56
N ASN A 25 9.24 -6.63 -7.66
CA ASN A 25 10.64 -6.22 -7.62
C ASN A 25 10.77 -4.71 -7.38
N ASP A 26 11.58 -4.31 -6.40
CA ASP A 26 11.93 -2.91 -6.20
C ASP A 26 12.89 -2.43 -7.30
N ASP A 27 12.69 -1.21 -7.78
CA ASP A 27 13.61 -0.53 -8.66
C ASP A 27 14.71 0.11 -7.80
N GLN A 28 15.93 -0.45 -7.86
CA GLN A 28 17.07 0.01 -7.08
C GLN A 28 17.46 1.46 -7.40
N ALA A 29 17.16 1.95 -8.61
CA ALA A 29 17.44 3.34 -9.00
C ALA A 29 16.36 4.30 -8.47
N HIS A 30 15.13 3.83 -8.29
CA HIS A 30 13.98 4.64 -7.88
C HIS A 30 13.10 3.89 -6.86
N PRO A 31 13.50 3.86 -5.58
CA PRO A 31 12.76 3.13 -4.56
C PRO A 31 11.31 3.61 -4.46
N GLY A 32 10.38 2.64 -4.40
CA GLY A 32 8.95 2.91 -4.32
C GLY A 32 8.29 3.33 -5.63
N ARG A 33 9.04 3.45 -6.74
CA ARG A 33 8.48 3.74 -8.07
C ARG A 33 7.55 2.61 -8.57
N PRO A 34 7.91 1.32 -8.49
CA PRO A 34 7.04 0.24 -8.95
C PRO A 34 5.67 0.27 -8.27
N LEU A 35 5.65 0.39 -6.94
CA LEU A 35 4.41 0.55 -6.19
C LEU A 35 3.64 1.81 -6.59
N ARG A 36 4.31 2.95 -6.74
CA ARG A 36 3.69 4.20 -7.17
C ARG A 36 2.99 4.07 -8.51
N GLU A 37 3.63 3.45 -9.49
CA GLU A 37 3.05 3.25 -10.82
C GLU A 37 1.84 2.31 -10.77
N LEU A 38 1.91 1.25 -9.97
CA LEU A 38 0.77 0.35 -9.74
C LEU A 38 -0.40 1.10 -9.10
N LEU A 39 -0.16 1.83 -8.00
CA LEU A 39 -1.20 2.60 -7.30
C LEU A 39 -1.81 3.69 -8.18
N ARG A 40 -1.00 4.34 -9.03
CA ARG A 40 -1.48 5.30 -10.02
C ARG A 40 -2.43 4.63 -11.02
N LYS A 41 -2.06 3.48 -11.58
CA LYS A 41 -2.94 2.71 -12.49
C LYS A 41 -4.26 2.33 -11.81
N LEU A 42 -4.22 1.84 -10.57
CA LEU A 42 -5.44 1.47 -9.82
C LEU A 42 -6.34 2.68 -9.53
N ARG A 43 -5.76 3.86 -9.29
CA ARG A 43 -6.49 5.12 -9.16
C ARG A 43 -7.14 5.51 -10.48
N ASP A 44 -6.39 5.46 -11.57
CA ASP A 44 -6.87 5.85 -12.91
C ASP A 44 -8.02 4.93 -13.37
N THR A 45 -8.03 3.67 -12.94
CA THR A 45 -9.11 2.70 -13.22
C THR A 45 -10.19 2.64 -12.13
N ASN A 46 -10.19 3.55 -11.14
CA ASN A 46 -11.15 3.60 -10.03
C ASN A 46 -11.26 2.31 -9.18
N VAL A 47 -10.22 1.48 -9.15
CA VAL A 47 -10.15 0.25 -8.34
C VAL A 47 -9.17 0.38 -7.16
N LEU A 48 -8.77 1.61 -6.83
CA LEU A 48 -7.84 1.86 -5.74
C LEU A 48 -8.41 1.33 -4.41
N PRO A 49 -7.67 0.48 -3.68
CA PRO A 49 -8.14 -0.04 -2.40
C PRO A 49 -8.38 1.08 -1.38
N GLN A 50 -9.46 0.98 -0.60
CA GLN A 50 -9.88 2.01 0.36
C GLN A 50 -8.85 2.32 1.45
N ASN A 51 -7.98 1.35 1.76
CA ASN A 51 -6.91 1.51 2.74
C ASN A 51 -5.68 2.23 2.17
N VAL A 52 -5.65 2.52 0.87
CA VAL A 52 -4.57 3.23 0.21
C VAL A 52 -5.03 4.64 -0.15
N LYS A 53 -4.23 5.64 0.22
CA LYS A 53 -4.54 7.06 -0.06
C LYS A 53 -3.30 7.78 -0.57
N GLN A 54 -3.49 8.70 -1.51
CA GLN A 54 -2.46 9.64 -1.92
C GLN A 54 -2.71 10.99 -1.24
N LEU A 55 -1.70 11.52 -0.56
CA LEU A 55 -1.73 12.83 0.08
C LEU A 55 -0.48 13.62 -0.35
N TYR A 56 -0.66 14.81 -0.92
CA TYR A 56 0.43 15.66 -1.42
C TYR A 56 1.43 14.93 -2.34
N GLY A 57 0.94 14.03 -3.19
CA GLY A 57 1.78 13.24 -4.09
C GLY A 57 2.41 11.99 -3.47
N SER A 58 2.42 11.87 -2.14
CA SER A 58 2.92 10.69 -1.42
C SER A 58 1.80 9.67 -1.19
N TRP A 59 2.11 8.38 -1.32
CA TRP A 59 1.15 7.31 -1.05
C TRP A 59 1.32 6.77 0.37
N THR A 60 0.18 6.54 1.01
CA THR A 60 0.08 5.96 2.35
C THR A 60 -0.84 4.76 2.31
N ILE A 61 -0.37 3.67 2.89
CA ILE A 61 -1.11 2.40 2.99
C ILE A 61 -1.42 2.19 4.47
N ASN A 62 -2.69 2.27 4.81
CA ASN A 62 -3.16 2.05 6.16
C ASN A 62 -3.28 0.54 6.42
N HIS A 63 -2.62 0.08 7.48
CA HIS A 63 -2.70 -1.29 7.98
C HIS A 63 -3.79 -1.48 9.04
N SER A 64 -4.69 -0.49 9.18
CA SER A 64 -5.84 -0.56 10.08
C SER A 64 -6.57 -1.91 9.92
N LYS A 65 -6.45 -2.77 10.95
CA LYS A 65 -7.15 -4.07 11.04
C LYS A 65 -8.68 -3.93 10.95
N THR A 66 -9.18 -2.70 11.06
CA THR A 66 -10.61 -2.40 11.07
C THR A 66 -11.25 -2.52 9.69
N ILE A 67 -10.54 -2.18 8.60
CA ILE A 67 -11.13 -2.21 7.24
C ILE A 67 -11.33 -3.67 6.75
N ALA A 68 -10.38 -4.55 7.04
CA ALA A 68 -10.48 -5.97 6.66
C ALA A 68 -11.67 -6.68 7.34
N LYS A 69 -11.99 -6.32 8.59
CA LYS A 69 -13.17 -6.84 9.29
C LYS A 69 -14.48 -6.33 8.67
N VAL A 70 -14.55 -5.06 8.25
CA VAL A 70 -15.77 -4.49 7.66
C VAL A 70 -16.11 -5.18 6.33
N LEU A 71 -15.11 -5.46 5.48
CA LEU A 71 -15.34 -6.17 4.22
C LEU A 71 -15.71 -7.66 4.43
N GLN A 72 -15.19 -8.32 5.46
CA GLN A 72 -15.60 -9.69 5.82
C GLN A 72 -17.04 -9.75 6.38
N ILE A 73 -17.50 -8.69 7.06
CA ILE A 73 -18.86 -8.64 7.63
C ILE A 73 -19.92 -8.36 6.56
N LEU A 74 -19.56 -7.72 5.44
CA LEU A 74 -20.49 -7.34 4.36
C LEU A 74 -20.65 -8.40 3.25
N GLN A 75 -20.12 -9.61 3.44
CA GLN A 75 -20.42 -10.74 2.55
C GLN A 75 -21.71 -11.41 3.05
N PHE A 76 -22.86 -10.97 2.51
CA PHE A 76 -24.15 -11.65 2.62
C PHE A 76 -24.57 -12.17 1.25
#